data_AF-A0A4D4K6L4-F1
#
_entry.id   AF-A0A4D4K6L4-F1
#
_cell.length_a   1.000
_cell.length_b   1.000
_cell.length_c   1.000
_cell.angle_alpha   90.00
_cell.angle_beta   90.00
_cell.angle_gamma   90.00
#
_symmetry.space_group_name_H-M   'P 1'
#
loop_
_entity.id
_entity.type
_entity.pdbx_description
1 polymer ?
#
loop_
_entity_poly.entity_id
_entity_poly.type
_entity_poly.pdbx_seq_one_letter_code
_entity_poly.pdbx_strand_id
1 'polypeptide(L)'
;MGTVEQPAVVRAQGVVKRFGPTVALDQARLAVRPGEAHALVGRNGAGKSTLVSVLTGMERPDEGEVTFGGEPAPATATRPPGSAGWPVSTRSRWWSRT
;
A
#
# COMPACT_ATOMS: atom_id res chain seq x y z
N MET A 1 2.18 27.39 18.05
CA MET A 1 3.10 26.60 17.19
C MET A 1 2.35 25.34 16.77
N GLY A 2 1.58 25.39 15.68
CA GLY A 2 0.77 24.25 15.25
C GLY A 2 1.68 23.23 14.56
N THR A 3 1.81 22.03 15.12
CA THR A 3 2.45 20.92 14.43
C THR A 3 1.64 20.64 13.18
N VAL A 4 2.18 20.97 12.02
CA VAL A 4 1.57 20.61 10.74
C VAL A 4 1.57 19.07 10.73
N GLU A 5 0.40 18.45 10.85
CA GLU A 5 0.30 16.98 10.86
C GLU A 5 0.76 16.51 9.46
N GLN A 6 1.97 15.96 9.38
CA GLN A 6 2.52 15.51 8.11
C GLN A 6 1.69 14.31 7.63
N PRO A 7 1.20 14.33 6.38
CA PRO A 7 0.41 13.23 5.85
C PRO A 7 1.22 11.94 5.88
N ALA A 8 0.54 10.82 6.13
CA ALA A 8 1.17 9.50 6.09
C ALA A 8 1.84 9.28 4.72
N VAL A 9 3.05 8.73 4.75
CA VAL A 9 3.80 8.37 3.53
C VAL A 9 3.03 7.33 2.74
N VAL A 10 2.44 6.35 3.44
CA VAL A 10 1.49 5.41 2.86
C VAL A 10 0.36 5.14 3.84
N ARG A 11 -0.86 5.01 3.33
CA ARG A 11 -2.06 4.67 4.11
C ARG A 11 -2.92 3.67 3.35
N ALA A 12 -3.28 2.57 4.01
CA ALA A 12 -4.30 1.62 3.57
C ALA A 12 -5.55 1.79 4.44
N GLN A 13 -6.71 1.88 3.79
CA GLN A 13 -8.00 2.11 4.46
C GLN A 13 -9.02 1.08 4.02
N GLY A 14 -9.38 0.16 4.94
CA GLY A 14 -10.41 -0.85 4.70
C GLY A 14 -10.06 -1.79 3.54
N VAL A 15 -8.77 -2.08 3.36
CA VAL A 15 -8.29 -2.85 2.22
C VAL A 15 -8.77 -4.30 2.33
N VAL A 16 -9.45 -4.76 1.29
CA VAL A 16 -9.83 -6.17 1.11
C VAL A 16 -9.06 -6.74 -0.07
N LYS A 17 -8.57 -7.97 0.08
CA LYS A 17 -7.95 -8.74 -0.99
C LYS A 17 -8.33 -10.20 -0.88
N ARG A 18 -8.83 -10.76 -1.97
CA ARG A 18 -9.29 -12.14 -2.11
C ARG A 18 -8.51 -12.83 -3.24
N PHE A 19 -8.26 -14.12 -3.06
CA PHE A 19 -7.69 -15.00 -4.07
C PHE A 19 -8.59 -16.24 -4.17
N GLY A 20 -9.48 -16.24 -5.17
CA GLY A 20 -10.54 -17.25 -5.26
C GLY A 20 -11.39 -17.26 -3.98
N PRO A 21 -11.53 -18.42 -3.29
CA PRO A 21 -12.33 -18.51 -2.07
C PRO A 21 -11.63 -17.92 -0.83
N THR A 22 -10.34 -17.61 -0.90
CA THR A 22 -9.54 -17.20 0.26
C THR A 22 -9.55 -15.68 0.42
N VAL A 23 -9.94 -15.19 1.60
CA VAL A 23 -9.79 -13.79 1.99
C VAL A 23 -8.40 -13.60 2.61
N ALA A 24 -7.49 -12.97 1.87
CA ALA A 24 -6.12 -12.73 2.33
C ALA A 24 -5.98 -11.45 3.16
N LEU A 25 -6.79 -10.42 2.86
CA LEU A 25 -6.93 -9.22 3.67
C LEU A 25 -8.42 -8.95 3.87
N ASP A 26 -8.81 -8.70 5.11
CA ASP A 26 -10.18 -8.35 5.48
C ASP A 26 -10.18 -6.99 6.21
N GLN A 27 -10.66 -5.96 5.52
CA GLN A 27 -10.78 -4.59 6.04
C GLN A 27 -9.48 -4.05 6.67
N ALA A 28 -8.33 -4.40 6.10
CA ALA A 28 -7.01 -4.05 6.65
C ALA A 28 -6.77 -2.54 6.65
N ARG A 29 -6.16 -2.05 7.73
CA ARG A 29 -5.84 -0.63 7.93
C ARG A 29 -4.41 -0.48 8.41
N LEU A 30 -3.65 0.39 7.76
CA LEU A 30 -2.28 0.75 8.15
C LEU A 30 -2.01 2.19 7.73
N ALA A 31 -1.30 2.94 8.55
CA ALA A 31 -0.74 4.24 8.18
C ALA A 31 0.70 4.30 8.65
N VAL A 32 1.62 4.62 7.75
CA VAL A 32 3.04 4.79 8.07
C VAL A 32 3.38 6.26 7.89
N ARG A 33 3.78 6.93 8.96
CA ARG A 33 4.18 8.34 8.91
C ARG A 33 5.67 8.49 8.57
N PRO A 34 6.11 9.69 8.16
CA PRO A 34 7.52 9.95 7.92
C PRO A 34 8.38 9.60 9.13
N GLY A 35 9.48 8.86 8.92
CA GLY A 35 10.41 8.44 9.97
C GLY A 35 9.95 7.23 10.80
N GLU A 36 8.77 6.65 10.53
CA GLU A 36 8.31 5.45 11.23
C GLU A 36 8.76 4.16 10.53
N ALA A 37 9.10 3.16 11.34
CA ALA A 37 9.30 1.78 10.89
C ALA A 37 8.27 0.88 11.56
N HIS A 38 7.51 0.13 10.77
CA HIS A 38 6.46 -0.77 11.24
C HIS A 38 6.84 -2.22 10.94
N ALA A 39 6.65 -3.12 11.91
CA ALA A 39 6.82 -4.56 11.72
C ALA A 39 5.46 -5.24 11.61
N LEU A 40 5.24 -5.98 10.52
CA LEU A 40 4.06 -6.85 10.38
C LEU A 40 4.35 -8.20 11.02
N VAL A 41 3.62 -8.54 12.09
CA VAL A 41 3.79 -9.79 12.83
C VAL A 41 2.50 -10.61 12.77
N GLY A 42 2.63 -11.92 12.60
CA GLY A 42 1.50 -12.84 12.49
C GLY A 42 1.91 -14.19 11.90
N ARG A 43 1.05 -15.19 11.99
CA ARG A 43 1.31 -16.54 11.45
C ARG A 43 1.49 -16.54 9.92
N ASN A 44 2.09 -17.60 9.39
CA ASN A 44 2.08 -17.83 7.94
C ASN A 44 0.64 -17.93 7.45
N GLY A 45 0.36 -17.31 6.30
CA GLY A 45 -1.00 -17.21 5.75
C GLY A 45 -1.86 -16.06 6.31
N ALA A 46 -1.40 -15.30 7.31
CA ALA A 46 -2.18 -14.19 7.89
C ALA A 46 -2.28 -12.92 7.00
N GLY A 47 -1.93 -13.00 5.71
CA GLY A 47 -2.04 -11.85 4.80
C GLY A 47 -0.90 -10.84 4.81
N LYS A 48 0.15 -11.01 5.63
CA LYS A 48 1.26 -10.04 5.76
C LYS A 48 1.92 -9.68 4.41
N SER A 49 2.35 -10.69 3.64
CA SER A 49 2.95 -10.46 2.32
C SER A 49 1.95 -9.86 1.34
N THR A 50 0.67 -10.20 1.45
CA THR A 50 -0.39 -9.60 0.65
C THR A 50 -0.55 -8.11 0.97
N LEU A 51 -0.52 -7.72 2.24
CA LEU A 51 -0.55 -6.32 2.65
C LEU A 51 0.66 -5.56 2.08
N VAL A 52 1.86 -6.13 2.16
CA VAL A 52 3.06 -5.53 1.55
C VAL A 52 2.90 -5.41 0.02
N SER A 53 2.40 -6.44 -0.66
CA SER A 53 2.17 -6.39 -2.11
C SER A 53 1.16 -5.32 -2.51
N VAL A 54 0.12 -5.10 -1.71
CA VAL A 54 -0.86 -4.02 -1.95
C VAL A 54 -0.25 -2.64 -1.66
N LEU A 55 0.49 -2.49 -0.57
CA LEU A 55 1.17 -1.24 -0.19
C LEU A 55 2.36 -0.88 -1.09
N THR A 56 2.86 -1.81 -1.91
CA THR A 56 3.84 -1.55 -2.98
C THR A 56 3.18 -1.59 -4.35
N GLY A 57 1.84 -1.73 -4.34
CA GLY A 57 0.90 -2.23 -5.34
C GLY A 57 1.48 -3.01 -6.50
N MET A 58 2.24 -4.04 -6.14
CA MET A 58 2.32 -5.26 -6.93
C MET A 58 0.94 -5.92 -7.07
N GLU A 59 0.05 -5.72 -6.09
CA GLU A 59 -1.33 -6.18 -6.09
C GLU A 59 -2.31 -5.03 -5.96
N ARG A 60 -3.43 -5.11 -6.68
CA ARG A 60 -4.57 -4.19 -6.51
C ARG A 60 -5.46 -4.68 -5.37
N PRO A 61 -5.93 -3.82 -4.45
CA PRO A 61 -6.99 -4.18 -3.53
C PRO A 61 -8.31 -4.42 -4.29
N ASP A 62 -9.13 -5.37 -3.84
CA ASP A 62 -10.45 -5.60 -4.42
C ASP A 62 -11.46 -4.57 -3.90
N GLU A 63 -11.30 -4.15 -2.63
CA GLU A 63 -12.07 -3.08 -2.00
C GLU A 63 -11.14 -2.23 -1.11
N GLY A 64 -11.59 -1.02 -0.79
CA GLY A 64 -10.83 -0.05 -0.01
C GLY A 64 -9.86 0.78 -0.85
N GLU A 65 -9.03 1.58 -0.18
CA GLU A 65 -8.15 2.55 -0.82
C GLU A 65 -6.74 2.52 -0.23
N VAL A 66 -5.75 2.77 -1.09
CA VAL A 66 -4.37 3.06 -0.70
C VAL A 66 -4.03 4.47 -1.17
N THR A 67 -3.39 5.27 -0.31
CA THR A 67 -2.90 6.61 -0.65
C THR A 67 -1.42 6.73 -0.31
N PHE A 68 -0.67 7.52 -1.10
CA PHE A 68 0.74 7.84 -0.85
C PHE A 68 0.90 9.34 -0.71
N GLY A 69 1.51 9.79 0.39
CA GLY A 69 1.67 11.23 0.65
C GLY A 69 0.34 12.01 0.62
N GLY A 70 -0.77 11.36 0.95
CA GLY A 70 -2.12 11.93 0.92
C GLY A 70 -2.88 11.79 -0.39
N GLU A 71 -2.30 11.21 -1.43
CA GLU A 71 -2.90 11.15 -2.76
C GLU A 71 -3.25 9.71 -3.16
N PRO A 72 -4.36 9.48 -3.89
CA PRO A 72 -4.78 8.13 -4.28
C PRO A 72 -3.70 7.37 -5.06
N ALA A 73 -3.56 6.09 -4.73
CA ALA A 73 -2.78 5.16 -5.51
C ALA A 73 -3.24 5.16 -6.98
N PRO A 74 -2.33 5.18 -7.97
CA PRO A 74 -2.69 4.91 -9.34
C PRO A 74 -3.44 3.58 -9.42
N ALA A 75 -4.53 3.55 -10.19
CA ALA A 75 -5.17 2.29 -10.53
C ALA A 75 -4.11 1.37 -11.13
N THR A 76 -3.90 0.20 -10.53
CA THR A 76 -2.99 -0.81 -11.06
C THR A 76 -3.50 -1.19 -12.44
N ALA A 77 -2.94 -0.59 -13.49
CA ALA A 77 -3.26 -0.98 -14.86
C ALA A 77 -2.98 -2.48 -14.95
N THR A 78 -3.93 -3.25 -15.49
CA THR A 78 -3.75 -4.68 -15.74
C THR A 78 -2.41 -4.86 -16.45
N ARG A 79 -1.45 -5.41 -15.70
CA ARG A 79 -0.05 -5.38 -16.06
C ARG A 79 0.30 -6.74 -16.69
N PRO A 80 1.03 -6.79 -17.81
CA PRO A 80 1.49 -8.06 -18.35
C PRO A 80 2.45 -8.74 -17.35
N PRO A 81 2.44 -10.08 -17.23
CA PRO A 81 3.33 -10.80 -16.33
C PRO A 81 4.80 -10.44 -16.62
N GLY A 82 5.56 -10.05 -15.58
CA GLY A 82 7.01 -9.78 -15.69
C GLY A 82 7.51 -8.35 -15.40
N SER A 83 6.66 -7.33 -15.41
CA SER A 83 7.06 -5.98 -14.93
C SER A 83 7.13 -5.90 -13.38
N ALA A 84 7.95 -5.01 -12.82
CA ALA A 84 8.11 -4.87 -11.37
C ALA A 84 7.33 -3.65 -10.88
N GLY A 85 6.39 -3.86 -9.95
CA GLY A 85 5.76 -2.83 -9.12
C GLY A 85 5.20 -1.62 -9.85
N TRP A 86 4.89 -0.57 -9.08
CA TRP A 86 4.46 0.73 -9.58
C TRP A 86 5.53 1.29 -10.52
N PRO A 87 5.19 2.16 -11.48
CA PRO A 87 6.19 2.77 -12.34
C PRO A 87 7.21 3.53 -11.49
N VAL A 88 8.31 2.86 -11.16
CA VAL A 88 9.55 3.45 -10.63
C VAL A 88 10.24 4.27 -11.74
N SER A 89 9.82 4.10 -13.00
CA SER A 89 10.35 4.83 -14.16
C SER A 89 9.47 6.01 -14.56
N THR A 90 9.34 7.00 -13.68
CA THR A 90 9.54 8.39 -14.07
C THR A 90 9.99 9.09 -12.80
N ARG A 91 11.19 9.67 -12.79
CA ARG A 91 11.60 10.62 -11.74
C ARG A 91 10.50 11.66 -11.58
N SER A 92 9.60 11.55 -10.61
CA SER A 92 8.79 12.67 -10.13
C SER A 92 7.96 12.32 -8.89
N ARG A 93 8.19 13.11 -7.84
CA ARG A 93 7.29 13.50 -6.74
C ARG A 93 7.06 12.56 -5.56
N TRP A 94 6.97 11.23 -5.69
CA TRP A 94 6.47 10.40 -4.57
C TRP A 94 7.54 9.85 -3.62
N TRP A 95 8.74 9.55 -4.13
CA TRP A 95 9.85 8.96 -3.34
C TRP A 95 10.98 9.96 -3.05
N SER A 96 10.80 11.25 -3.37
CA SER A 96 11.89 12.25 -3.40
C SER A 96 11.70 13.45 -2.47
N ARG A 97 10.94 13.31 -1.37
CA ARG A 97 10.96 14.29 -0.27
C ARG A 97 11.11 13.59 1.06
N THR A 98 12.35 13.25 1.36
CA THR A 98 12.89 13.41 2.72
C THR A 98 13.49 14.81 2.78
#